data_AF-A0A9P4K2W2-F1
#
_entry.id   AF-A0A9P4K2W2-F1
#
_cell.length_a   1.000
_cell.length_b   1.000
_cell.length_c   1.000
_cell.angle_alpha   90.00
_cell.angle_beta   90.00
_cell.angle_gamma   90.00
#
_symmetry.space_group_name_H-M   'P 1'
#
loop_
_entity.id
_entity.type
_entity.pdbx_description
1 polymer ?
#
loop_
_entity_poly.entity_id
_entity_poly.type
_entity_poly.pdbx_seq_one_letter_code
_entity_poly.pdbx_strand_id
1 'polypeptide(L)'
;MAWLGGVGEADDEMWRLARKVARRVYAVVASRRKGIAPYFQPAQRRGRFHCDSTPATSNRRLVDLLCHRRIQGHRHYIICGTTLCRPLIQSVAPQSKPRLSPQLPHRAQLRNPAPQITAWASPSTNKAFPNATGQDHSYIRSTSHRSSPSPLPSLAMTTRVASHAGSWYADSKSKLSGQLDDWLDAVPPQTIPIGTASARQGPVSIPAQGARAIIAPHAGYAYSGPAAAWAYKSMDWSNAKRIFLLGPSHHYYLTGAATTSHGYYATPLGALKIDTQLTNEIAKEWGLERMNQDVDEAEHSLEMHLPYIYKMLSLNFKPDQPWPLLVPIMVGNTSPSTEQKLGSLLSPHLPDPSNLFIISSDFCHWGSRFRYTYYQAPNHSPQILRSSSSVPKSYPIHESIAAVDKQSMDAVESGSHNEFLKQVEETGNTVCGRHPIGVLMAAVEACEGLEGGAGMFRFVRYERSSLVESLRDSSVSYCSAFAVF
;
A
#
# COMPACT_ATOMS: atom_id res chain seq x y z
N MET A 1 -10.11 -43.54 24.56
CA MET A 1 -9.54 -43.42 23.20
C MET A 1 -10.67 -43.58 22.20
N ALA A 2 -10.69 -42.73 21.18
CA ALA A 2 -11.69 -42.54 20.11
C ALA A 2 -12.62 -41.32 20.32
N TRP A 3 -12.35 -40.25 19.55
CA TRP A 3 -13.31 -39.33 18.92
C TRP A 3 -12.50 -38.33 18.06
N LEU A 4 -12.55 -38.46 16.74
CA LEU A 4 -12.19 -37.41 15.79
C LEU A 4 -13.27 -37.42 14.70
N GLY A 5 -13.99 -36.32 14.59
CA GLY A 5 -15.02 -36.13 13.57
C GLY A 5 -15.45 -34.66 13.50
N GLY A 6 -15.17 -34.05 12.35
CA GLY A 6 -16.12 -33.16 11.67
C GLY A 6 -16.11 -31.67 12.03
N VAL A 7 -15.16 -30.92 11.47
CA VAL A 7 -15.40 -29.53 11.01
C VAL A 7 -14.48 -29.28 9.82
N GLY A 8 -14.98 -29.32 8.58
CA GLY A 8 -14.13 -29.11 7.39
C GLY A 8 -14.82 -29.15 6.03
N GLU A 9 -16.00 -29.76 5.90
CA GLU A 9 -16.65 -29.90 4.57
C GLU A 9 -17.65 -28.78 4.23
N ALA A 10 -18.16 -28.02 5.20
CA ALA A 10 -19.22 -27.03 4.95
C ALA A 10 -18.72 -25.73 4.28
N ASP A 11 -17.47 -25.32 4.51
CA ASP A 11 -16.92 -24.09 3.92
C ASP A 11 -16.53 -24.26 2.44
N ASP A 12 -16.09 -25.46 2.06
CA ASP A 12 -15.57 -25.70 0.72
C ASP A 12 -16.67 -25.71 -0.36
N GLU A 13 -17.87 -26.15 0.01
CA GLU A 13 -19.02 -26.17 -0.89
C GLU A 13 -19.56 -24.74 -1.15
N MET A 14 -19.59 -23.90 -0.13
CA MET A 14 -19.98 -22.49 -0.23
C MET A 14 -19.03 -21.71 -1.13
N TRP A 15 -17.71 -21.90 -0.99
CA TRP A 15 -16.71 -21.29 -1.89
C TRP A 15 -16.76 -21.85 -3.31
N ARG A 16 -17.10 -23.12 -3.49
CA ARG A 16 -17.30 -23.73 -4.82
C ARG A 16 -18.53 -23.14 -5.52
N LEU A 17 -19.59 -22.81 -4.77
CA LEU A 17 -20.80 -22.18 -5.29
C LEU A 17 -20.55 -20.70 -5.68
N ALA A 18 -19.85 -19.94 -4.83
CA ALA A 18 -19.46 -18.55 -5.12
C ALA A 18 -18.61 -18.44 -6.40
N ARG A 19 -17.67 -19.38 -6.61
CA ARG A 19 -16.85 -19.46 -7.84
C ARG A 19 -17.68 -19.79 -9.09
N LYS A 20 -18.71 -20.63 -8.97
CA LYS A 20 -19.64 -20.93 -10.09
C LYS A 20 -20.48 -19.71 -10.49
N VAL A 21 -20.93 -18.93 -9.50
CA VAL A 21 -21.70 -17.70 -9.76
C VAL A 21 -20.82 -16.64 -10.45
N ALA A 22 -19.60 -16.43 -9.96
CA ALA A 22 -18.65 -15.49 -10.57
C ALA A 22 -18.31 -15.84 -12.04
N ARG A 23 -18.12 -17.13 -12.35
CA ARG A 23 -17.88 -17.61 -13.73
C ARG A 23 -19.07 -17.34 -14.66
N ARG A 24 -20.31 -17.48 -14.18
CA ARG A 24 -21.52 -17.18 -14.97
C ARG A 24 -21.69 -15.69 -15.24
N VAL A 25 -21.39 -14.84 -14.26
CA VAL A 25 -21.40 -13.37 -14.45
C VAL A 25 -20.36 -12.96 -15.51
N TYR A 26 -19.18 -13.57 -15.48
CA TYR A 26 -18.10 -13.28 -16.44
C TYR A 26 -18.45 -13.64 -17.88
N ALA A 27 -19.11 -14.78 -18.12
CA ALA A 27 -19.53 -15.21 -19.45
C ALA A 27 -20.60 -14.27 -20.07
N VAL A 28 -21.48 -13.71 -19.23
CA VAL A 28 -22.51 -12.76 -19.67
C VAL A 28 -21.91 -11.39 -20.01
N VAL A 29 -20.86 -10.96 -19.30
CA VAL A 29 -20.16 -9.70 -19.59
C VAL A 29 -19.26 -9.83 -20.82
N ALA A 30 -18.58 -10.97 -21.01
CA ALA A 30 -17.71 -11.21 -22.16
C ALA A 30 -18.48 -11.34 -23.49
N SER A 31 -19.71 -11.88 -23.47
CA SER A 31 -20.56 -11.98 -24.68
C SER A 31 -21.11 -10.63 -25.16
N ARG A 32 -21.08 -9.59 -24.33
CA ARG A 32 -21.54 -8.22 -24.68
C ARG A 32 -20.45 -7.29 -25.21
N ARG A 33 -19.19 -7.73 -25.33
CA ARG A 33 -18.03 -6.91 -25.77
C ARG A 33 -17.43 -7.28 -27.13
N LYS A 34 -18.15 -7.96 -28.02
CA LYS A 34 -17.71 -8.11 -29.42
C LYS A 34 -18.07 -6.86 -30.22
N GLY A 35 -17.13 -5.93 -30.29
CA GLY A 35 -17.21 -4.80 -31.21
C GLY A 35 -16.46 -3.59 -30.68
N ILE A 36 -15.12 -3.66 -30.67
CA ILE A 36 -14.16 -2.55 -30.86
C ILE A 36 -12.79 -3.24 -30.95
N ALA A 37 -12.16 -3.16 -32.12
CA ALA A 37 -10.77 -3.59 -32.33
C ALA A 37 -9.87 -2.35 -32.30
N PRO A 38 -8.79 -2.29 -31.50
CA PRO A 38 -7.77 -1.27 -31.67
C PRO A 38 -6.74 -1.73 -32.70
N TYR A 39 -6.53 -0.86 -33.69
CA TYR A 39 -5.42 -0.89 -34.63
C TYR A 39 -4.08 -0.83 -33.89
N PHE A 40 -3.17 -1.76 -34.18
CA PHE A 40 -1.74 -1.65 -33.88
C PHE A 40 -0.97 -2.04 -35.15
N GLN A 41 -0.30 -1.08 -35.79
CA GLN A 41 0.71 -1.34 -36.80
C GLN A 41 2.09 -1.41 -36.15
N PRO A 42 2.93 -2.42 -36.46
CA PRO A 42 4.33 -2.42 -36.06
C PRO A 42 5.20 -1.66 -37.08
N ALA A 43 6.12 -0.85 -36.57
CA ALA A 43 7.17 -0.19 -37.36
C ALA A 43 8.08 -1.23 -38.04
N GLN A 44 8.10 -1.25 -39.36
CA GLN A 44 9.01 -2.06 -40.17
C GLN A 44 10.34 -1.34 -40.41
N ARG A 45 11.45 -2.02 -40.08
CA ARG A 45 12.80 -1.67 -40.53
C ARG A 45 12.92 -1.89 -42.05
N ARG A 46 13.45 -0.89 -42.76
CA ARG A 46 13.71 -0.92 -44.20
C ARG A 46 14.85 -1.88 -44.54
N GLY A 47 14.56 -2.89 -45.35
CA GLY A 47 15.53 -3.63 -46.16
C GLY A 47 15.08 -3.58 -47.63
N ARG A 48 15.93 -3.05 -48.51
CA ARG A 48 15.69 -2.97 -49.96
C ARG A 48 15.82 -4.36 -50.58
N PHE A 49 14.83 -4.78 -51.36
CA PHE A 49 15.03 -5.59 -52.58
C PHE A 49 13.92 -5.25 -53.59
N HIS A 50 14.32 -4.98 -54.83
CA HIS A 50 13.46 -4.89 -56.01
C HIS A 50 13.24 -6.29 -56.60
N CYS A 51 12.06 -6.53 -57.19
CA CYS A 51 11.86 -7.06 -58.56
C CYS A 51 10.37 -7.39 -58.80
N ASP A 52 9.76 -6.55 -59.65
CA ASP A 52 8.83 -6.80 -60.77
C ASP A 52 7.69 -7.86 -60.78
N SER A 53 6.55 -7.33 -61.26
CA SER A 53 5.67 -7.85 -62.34
C SER A 53 4.34 -8.58 -62.03
N THR A 54 3.26 -7.77 -62.06
CA THR A 54 2.00 -7.91 -62.86
C THR A 54 0.85 -8.88 -62.49
N PRO A 55 -0.42 -8.57 -62.90
CA PRO A 55 -1.65 -8.84 -62.15
C PRO A 55 -2.74 -9.66 -62.88
N ALA A 56 -3.80 -10.05 -62.18
CA ALA A 56 -5.10 -10.48 -62.74
C ALA A 56 -6.20 -10.39 -61.65
N THR A 57 -7.18 -9.47 -61.74
CA THR A 57 -8.59 -9.66 -62.22
C THR A 57 -9.35 -10.79 -61.51
N SER A 58 -10.62 -10.70 -61.06
CA SER A 58 -11.72 -9.74 -61.22
C SER A 58 -12.96 -10.26 -60.44
N ASN A 59 -13.90 -9.36 -60.10
CA ASN A 59 -15.38 -9.54 -60.07
C ASN A 59 -15.98 -10.59 -59.07
N ARG A 60 -17.17 -10.44 -58.46
CA ARG A 60 -18.35 -9.57 -58.67
C ARG A 60 -19.26 -9.65 -57.42
N ARG A 61 -19.87 -8.50 -57.09
CA ARG A 61 -21.26 -8.20 -56.65
C ARG A 61 -22.25 -9.32 -56.25
N LEU A 62 -23.03 -9.10 -55.19
CA LEU A 62 -24.50 -8.80 -55.14
C LEU A 62 -25.00 -8.92 -53.67
N VAL A 63 -25.60 -7.93 -52.99
CA VAL A 63 -26.94 -7.26 -53.06
C VAL A 63 -27.76 -7.56 -51.78
N ASP A 64 -28.45 -6.51 -51.35
CA ASP A 64 -29.31 -6.25 -50.19
C ASP A 64 -30.38 -7.29 -49.80
N LEU A 65 -30.78 -7.28 -48.52
CA LEU A 65 -32.20 -7.03 -48.13
C LEU A 65 -32.40 -6.86 -46.61
N LEU A 66 -33.10 -5.77 -46.28
CA LEU A 66 -33.74 -5.45 -45.00
C LEU A 66 -34.90 -6.41 -44.69
N CYS A 67 -35.15 -6.70 -43.40
CA CYS A 67 -36.53 -6.73 -42.89
C CYS A 67 -36.62 -6.62 -41.36
N HIS A 68 -37.44 -5.66 -40.91
CA HIS A 68 -37.97 -5.50 -39.56
C HIS A 68 -38.69 -6.75 -39.03
N ARG A 69 -38.59 -7.03 -37.72
CA ARG A 69 -39.71 -7.52 -36.89
C ARG A 69 -39.59 -7.06 -35.43
N ARG A 70 -40.56 -6.23 -35.01
CA ARG A 70 -41.00 -5.99 -33.63
C ARG A 70 -41.91 -7.17 -33.22
N ILE A 71 -41.67 -7.81 -32.07
CA ILE A 71 -42.72 -8.45 -31.24
C ILE A 71 -42.34 -8.28 -29.76
N GLN A 72 -43.34 -7.91 -28.97
CA GLN A 72 -43.37 -7.65 -27.53
C GLN A 72 -43.36 -8.95 -26.70
N GLY A 73 -43.00 -8.83 -25.41
CA GLY A 73 -43.68 -9.53 -24.33
C GLY A 73 -42.92 -10.67 -23.63
N HIS A 74 -42.65 -10.48 -22.32
CA HIS A 74 -42.87 -11.41 -21.19
C HIS A 74 -41.94 -10.99 -20.03
N ARG A 75 -42.47 -10.32 -19.01
CA ARG A 75 -43.09 -10.84 -17.76
C ARG A 75 -42.06 -11.29 -16.71
N HIS A 76 -42.09 -10.54 -15.61
CA HIS A 76 -41.49 -10.79 -14.31
C HIS A 76 -41.83 -12.19 -13.77
N TYR A 77 -40.88 -12.81 -13.07
CA TYR A 77 -41.15 -13.77 -12.02
C TYR A 77 -40.51 -13.30 -10.72
N ILE A 78 -41.40 -12.90 -9.80
CA ILE A 78 -41.19 -12.87 -8.37
C ILE A 78 -41.39 -14.32 -7.91
N ILE A 79 -40.43 -14.89 -7.16
CA ILE A 79 -40.68 -16.09 -6.36
C ILE A 79 -40.50 -15.68 -4.90
N CYS A 80 -41.65 -15.56 -4.25
CA CYS A 80 -41.82 -15.55 -2.80
C CYS A 80 -42.00 -17.01 -2.36
N GLY A 81 -41.39 -17.39 -1.24
CA GLY A 81 -41.52 -18.71 -0.64
C GLY A 81 -41.00 -18.71 0.79
N THR A 82 -41.83 -18.21 1.70
CA THR A 82 -41.76 -18.47 3.14
C THR A 82 -42.25 -19.89 3.43
N THR A 83 -41.66 -20.61 4.40
CA THR A 83 -42.36 -21.16 5.58
C THR A 83 -41.36 -21.74 6.60
N LEU A 84 -41.64 -21.41 7.86
CA LEU A 84 -41.14 -21.85 9.17
C LEU A 84 -40.69 -23.31 9.34
N CYS A 85 -39.69 -23.50 10.22
CA CYS A 85 -39.74 -24.45 11.33
C CYS A 85 -38.79 -24.03 12.48
N ARG A 86 -39.35 -23.82 13.68
CA ARG A 86 -38.67 -23.75 14.99
C ARG A 86 -38.41 -25.17 15.51
N PRO A 87 -37.52 -25.34 16.50
CA PRO A 87 -38.05 -25.71 17.82
C PRO A 87 -37.53 -24.85 18.98
N LEU A 88 -38.43 -24.63 19.95
CA LEU A 88 -38.17 -24.29 21.35
C LEU A 88 -37.66 -25.53 22.10
N ILE A 89 -36.80 -25.32 23.10
CA ILE A 89 -36.74 -25.97 24.44
C ILE A 89 -35.68 -25.16 25.21
N GLN A 90 -36.12 -24.20 26.03
CA GLN A 90 -36.36 -24.27 27.47
C GLN A 90 -35.11 -24.08 28.35
N SER A 91 -35.23 -23.05 29.18
CA SER A 91 -34.37 -22.62 30.28
C SER A 91 -34.27 -23.64 31.40
N VAL A 92 -33.08 -23.78 31.98
CA VAL A 92 -32.91 -24.08 33.42
C VAL A 92 -31.68 -23.34 33.94
N ALA A 93 -31.90 -22.37 34.82
CA ALA A 93 -31.00 -22.06 35.94
C ALA A 93 -31.77 -22.47 37.21
N PRO A 94 -31.10 -22.94 38.27
CA PRO A 94 -30.86 -22.01 39.38
C PRO A 94 -29.58 -22.26 40.23
N GLN A 95 -29.08 -21.16 40.81
CA GLN A 95 -28.46 -21.02 42.15
C GLN A 95 -27.16 -21.82 42.45
N SER A 96 -26.13 -21.32 43.12
CA SER A 96 -26.04 -20.42 44.29
C SER A 96 -24.60 -19.88 44.45
N LYS A 97 -24.45 -18.74 45.15
CA LYS A 97 -23.17 -18.19 45.65
C LYS A 97 -22.60 -19.08 46.78
N PRO A 98 -21.31 -18.94 47.13
CA PRO A 98 -21.03 -18.06 48.27
C PRO A 98 -19.83 -17.11 48.07
N ARG A 99 -19.94 -15.96 48.76
CA ARG A 99 -18.84 -15.06 49.14
C ARG A 99 -17.77 -15.84 49.89
N LEU A 100 -16.51 -15.41 49.78
CA LEU A 100 -15.55 -15.25 50.90
C LEU A 100 -14.28 -14.53 50.41
N SER A 101 -14.13 -13.28 50.81
CA SER A 101 -12.86 -12.68 51.25
C SER A 101 -13.13 -12.30 52.72
N PRO A 102 -12.19 -12.43 53.66
CA PRO A 102 -10.96 -11.61 53.66
C PRO A 102 -9.72 -12.33 54.24
N GLN A 103 -8.52 -11.74 54.04
CA GLN A 103 -7.60 -11.32 55.10
C GLN A 103 -6.16 -11.14 54.58
N LEU A 104 -5.66 -9.91 54.71
CA LEU A 104 -4.26 -9.56 54.89
C LEU A 104 -3.78 -10.03 56.28
N PRO A 105 -2.46 -10.09 56.51
CA PRO A 105 -1.93 -9.34 57.65
C PRO A 105 -0.68 -8.50 57.35
N HIS A 106 -0.73 -7.27 57.89
CA HIS A 106 0.27 -6.46 58.60
C HIS A 106 1.77 -6.53 58.19
N ARG A 107 2.39 -5.43 57.75
CA ARG A 107 2.78 -4.17 58.45
C ARG A 107 4.09 -4.33 59.25
N ALA A 108 5.14 -3.66 58.78
CA ALA A 108 6.20 -3.12 59.62
C ALA A 108 6.51 -1.67 59.17
N GLN A 109 6.23 -0.72 60.07
CA GLN A 109 6.57 0.69 59.97
C GLN A 109 7.89 0.95 60.71
N LEU A 110 8.79 1.77 60.15
CA LEU A 110 9.74 2.62 60.87
C LEU A 110 10.00 3.86 59.97
N ARG A 111 9.32 4.99 60.20
CA ARG A 111 9.76 6.20 60.95
C ARG A 111 11.07 6.86 60.44
N ASN A 112 10.86 7.96 59.69
CA ASN A 112 11.57 9.25 59.58
C ASN A 112 12.59 9.59 60.69
N PRO A 113 13.65 10.42 60.43
CA PRO A 113 13.47 11.86 60.10
C PRO A 113 14.49 12.54 59.15
N ALA A 114 14.13 13.76 58.72
CA ALA A 114 14.92 14.73 57.94
C ALA A 114 16.08 15.37 58.75
N PRO A 115 17.05 16.06 58.09
CA PRO A 115 17.08 17.54 58.07
C PRO A 115 17.55 18.14 56.70
N GLN A 116 16.98 19.23 56.19
CA GLN A 116 17.34 20.68 56.32
C GLN A 116 18.67 21.19 55.68
N ILE A 117 18.51 22.17 54.76
CA ILE A 117 19.27 23.44 54.53
C ILE A 117 20.70 23.30 53.96
N THR A 118 21.05 23.89 52.81
CA THR A 118 21.54 25.29 52.65
C THR A 118 21.31 25.94 51.27
N ALA A 119 21.19 27.28 51.30
CA ALA A 119 21.10 28.24 50.19
C ALA A 119 22.43 28.34 49.37
N TRP A 120 22.51 29.04 48.24
CA TRP A 120 22.82 30.48 48.16
C TRP A 120 22.67 31.05 46.73
N ALA A 121 22.33 32.33 46.68
CA ALA A 121 22.09 33.16 45.50
C ALA A 121 23.37 33.81 44.93
N SER A 122 23.19 34.46 43.77
CA SER A 122 24.10 35.28 42.95
C SER A 122 25.03 36.25 43.69
N PRO A 123 26.03 36.79 42.97
CA PRO A 123 26.04 38.25 42.84
C PRO A 123 26.38 38.78 41.43
N SER A 124 25.66 39.84 41.07
CA SER A 124 26.00 40.85 40.07
C SER A 124 27.13 41.76 40.54
N THR A 125 27.99 42.26 39.64
CA THR A 125 28.57 43.61 39.77
C THR A 125 28.86 44.26 38.40
N ASN A 126 28.33 45.48 38.25
CA ASN A 126 28.67 46.50 37.26
C ASN A 126 30.06 47.09 37.51
N LYS A 127 30.73 47.60 36.46
CA LYS A 127 31.60 48.78 36.52
C LYS A 127 31.56 49.56 35.21
N ALA A 128 31.75 50.87 35.33
CA ALA A 128 31.26 51.93 34.46
C ALA A 128 32.38 52.87 33.98
N PHE A 129 32.19 53.48 32.78
CA PHE A 129 32.56 54.85 32.30
C PHE A 129 34.05 55.32 32.35
N PRO A 130 34.50 56.36 31.56
CA PRO A 130 33.77 57.61 31.23
C PRO A 130 33.97 58.33 29.85
N ASN A 131 33.00 59.24 29.61
CA ASN A 131 32.96 60.58 28.96
C ASN A 131 33.74 60.93 27.68
N ALA A 132 33.06 61.60 26.70
CA ALA A 132 33.02 63.07 26.57
C ALA A 132 32.35 63.60 25.27
N THR A 133 31.47 64.61 25.45
CA THR A 133 31.24 65.86 24.67
C THR A 133 30.78 65.87 23.19
N GLY A 134 29.78 66.74 22.91
CA GLY A 134 29.67 67.48 21.63
C GLY A 134 28.26 67.73 21.09
N GLN A 135 27.76 68.96 21.18
CA GLN A 135 26.54 69.47 20.52
C GLN A 135 26.72 69.57 18.98
N ASP A 136 25.67 69.38 18.18
CA ASP A 136 24.88 70.47 17.54
C ASP A 136 24.10 70.04 16.27
N HIS A 137 23.06 70.83 15.99
CA HIS A 137 21.99 70.74 14.99
C HIS A 137 22.29 70.25 13.55
N SER A 138 21.33 69.51 12.96
CA SER A 138 20.66 69.93 11.70
C SER A 138 19.52 68.98 11.28
N TYR A 139 18.46 69.60 10.79
CA TYR A 139 17.20 69.02 10.34
C TYR A 139 17.33 68.68 8.84
N ILE A 140 17.25 67.39 8.46
CA ILE A 140 16.97 66.99 7.07
C ILE A 140 15.95 65.85 7.09
N ARG A 141 14.71 66.17 6.71
CA ARG A 141 13.68 65.18 6.35
C ARG A 141 14.13 64.49 5.06
N SER A 142 14.47 63.21 5.13
CA SER A 142 14.45 62.33 3.97
C SER A 142 13.26 61.37 4.09
N THR A 143 12.30 61.53 3.18
CA THR A 143 11.19 60.60 2.99
C THR A 143 11.73 59.37 2.25
N SER A 144 12.05 58.31 2.98
CA SER A 144 12.20 56.97 2.37
C SER A 144 10.85 56.27 2.40
N HIS A 145 10.19 56.21 1.23
CA HIS A 145 9.15 55.23 0.97
C HIS A 145 9.79 53.84 1.05
N ARG A 146 9.61 53.18 2.19
CA ARG A 146 9.86 51.73 2.32
C ARG A 146 8.70 51.02 1.64
N SER A 147 8.88 50.70 0.36
CA SER A 147 8.00 49.79 -0.36
C SER A 147 8.05 48.43 0.35
N SER A 148 7.00 48.11 1.09
CA SER A 148 6.78 46.74 1.58
C SER A 148 6.81 45.80 0.36
N PRO A 149 7.55 44.68 0.40
CA PRO A 149 7.46 43.70 -0.67
C PRO A 149 6.01 43.19 -0.69
N SER A 150 5.35 43.35 -1.84
CA SER A 150 4.04 42.76 -2.09
C SER A 150 4.09 41.28 -1.72
N PRO A 151 3.11 40.73 -0.97
CA PRO A 151 3.06 39.30 -0.75
C PRO A 151 3.07 38.61 -2.12
N LEU A 152 4.00 37.68 -2.29
CA LEU A 152 3.97 36.77 -3.44
C LEU A 152 2.54 36.22 -3.55
N PRO A 153 1.95 36.20 -4.76
CA PRO A 153 0.60 35.67 -4.92
C PRO A 153 0.60 34.27 -4.32
N SER A 154 -0.30 34.01 -3.36
CA SER A 154 -0.51 32.68 -2.83
C SER A 154 -0.84 31.79 -4.03
N LEU A 155 0.14 31.00 -4.49
CA LEU A 155 -0.07 29.99 -5.52
C LEU A 155 -1.26 29.17 -5.03
N ALA A 156 -2.39 29.26 -5.74
CA ALA A 156 -3.54 28.44 -5.44
C ALA A 156 -3.06 26.99 -5.49
N MET A 157 -3.07 26.34 -4.33
CA MET A 157 -2.56 24.98 -4.19
C MET A 157 -3.42 24.06 -5.05
N THR A 158 -2.82 23.51 -6.11
CA THR A 158 -3.52 22.65 -7.07
C THR A 158 -3.86 21.31 -6.41
N THR A 159 -4.88 20.64 -6.95
CA THR A 159 -5.33 19.33 -6.48
C THR A 159 -5.14 18.31 -7.60
N ARG A 160 -4.39 17.24 -7.32
CA ARG A 160 -4.30 16.06 -8.21
C ARG A 160 -5.65 15.34 -8.17
N VAL A 161 -6.24 15.06 -9.32
CA VAL A 161 -7.54 14.35 -9.36
C VAL A 161 -7.38 12.87 -9.02
N ALA A 162 -8.49 12.23 -8.66
CA ALA A 162 -8.60 10.79 -8.47
C ALA A 162 -8.75 10.09 -9.83
N SER A 163 -7.70 10.11 -10.66
CA SER A 163 -7.75 9.72 -12.08
C SER A 163 -8.08 8.25 -12.32
N HIS A 164 -7.91 7.38 -11.32
CA HIS A 164 -8.19 5.95 -11.41
C HIS A 164 -9.50 5.54 -10.72
N ALA A 165 -10.24 6.49 -10.15
CA ALA A 165 -11.58 6.25 -9.62
C ALA A 165 -12.54 5.80 -10.73
N GLY A 166 -13.44 4.87 -10.42
CA GLY A 166 -14.41 4.31 -11.35
C GLY A 166 -13.88 3.18 -12.23
N SER A 167 -12.56 2.93 -12.21
CA SER A 167 -11.93 1.83 -12.96
C SER A 167 -11.13 0.88 -12.06
N TRP A 168 -10.23 1.40 -11.23
CA TRP A 168 -9.42 0.60 -10.30
C TRP A 168 -10.10 0.40 -8.95
N TYR A 169 -10.92 1.37 -8.54
CA TYR A 169 -11.72 1.34 -7.32
C TYR A 169 -13.03 2.13 -7.55
N ALA A 170 -13.99 2.01 -6.63
CA ALA A 170 -15.29 2.68 -6.79
C ALA A 170 -15.14 4.22 -6.70
N ASP A 171 -15.76 4.95 -7.64
CA ASP A 171 -15.88 6.41 -7.64
C ASP A 171 -17.02 6.94 -6.75
N SER A 172 -17.97 6.08 -6.39
CA SER A 172 -19.02 6.42 -5.44
C SER A 172 -18.49 6.41 -4.01
N LYS A 173 -18.57 7.56 -3.32
CA LYS A 173 -18.19 7.72 -1.91
C LYS A 173 -18.78 6.64 -1.00
N SER A 174 -20.10 6.42 -1.08
CA SER A 174 -20.79 5.45 -0.20
C SER A 174 -20.34 4.02 -0.48
N LYS A 175 -20.22 3.65 -1.75
CA LYS A 175 -19.77 2.31 -2.13
C LYS A 175 -18.32 2.07 -1.71
N LEU A 176 -17.42 3.01 -2.00
CA LEU A 176 -16.01 2.91 -1.66
C LEU A 176 -15.82 2.83 -0.14
N SER A 177 -16.51 3.69 0.61
CA SER A 177 -16.40 3.68 2.08
C SER A 177 -16.90 2.36 2.67
N GLY A 178 -18.03 1.84 2.20
CA GLY A 178 -18.57 0.55 2.65
C GLY A 178 -17.65 -0.64 2.32
N GLN A 179 -17.07 -0.66 1.11
CA GLN A 179 -16.10 -1.71 0.76
C GLN A 179 -14.87 -1.69 1.68
N LEU A 180 -14.36 -0.50 1.99
CA LEU A 180 -13.23 -0.36 2.91
C LEU A 180 -13.61 -0.76 4.34
N ASP A 181 -14.80 -0.40 4.82
CA ASP A 181 -15.33 -0.87 6.11
C ASP A 181 -15.37 -2.39 6.17
N ASP A 182 -16.02 -3.04 5.18
CA ASP A 182 -16.16 -4.49 5.14
C ASP A 182 -14.80 -5.21 5.18
N TRP A 183 -13.80 -4.71 4.45
CA TRP A 183 -12.46 -5.32 4.44
C TRP A 183 -11.68 -5.06 5.71
N LEU A 184 -11.77 -3.84 6.27
CA LEU A 184 -11.12 -3.50 7.54
C LEU A 184 -11.72 -4.31 8.70
N ASP A 185 -13.04 -4.47 8.75
CA ASP A 185 -13.73 -5.22 9.80
C ASP A 185 -13.50 -6.73 9.72
N ALA A 186 -13.17 -7.25 8.53
CA ALA A 186 -12.81 -8.66 8.34
C ALA A 186 -11.40 -9.01 8.89
N VAL A 187 -10.56 -8.02 9.22
CA VAL A 187 -9.23 -8.28 9.79
C VAL A 187 -9.37 -8.63 11.28
N PRO A 188 -8.88 -9.80 11.74
CA PRO A 188 -8.97 -10.18 13.14
C PRO A 188 -8.08 -9.28 14.02
N PRO A 189 -8.42 -9.13 15.32
CA PRO A 189 -7.64 -8.30 16.25
C PRO A 189 -6.26 -8.89 16.61
N GLN A 190 -5.98 -10.12 16.14
CA GLN A 190 -4.71 -10.81 16.35
C GLN A 190 -4.47 -11.77 15.17
N THR A 191 -3.21 -11.97 14.80
CA THR A 191 -2.81 -12.93 13.75
C THR A 191 -1.43 -13.52 14.03
N ILE A 192 -1.08 -14.61 13.35
CA ILE A 192 0.29 -15.14 13.34
C ILE A 192 0.96 -14.62 12.07
N PRO A 193 2.12 -13.94 12.15
CA PRO A 193 2.87 -13.57 10.97
C PRO A 193 3.19 -14.77 10.08
N ILE A 194 3.19 -14.58 8.76
CA ILE A 194 3.37 -15.64 7.77
C ILE A 194 4.82 -15.80 7.33
N GLY A 195 5.72 -14.93 7.77
CA GLY A 195 7.17 -15.00 7.54
C GLY A 195 7.84 -16.15 8.30
N THR A 196 8.98 -16.66 7.80
CA THR A 196 9.55 -17.91 8.34
C THR A 196 10.14 -17.71 9.73
N ALA A 197 10.78 -16.56 9.95
CA ALA A 197 11.27 -16.16 11.25
C ALA A 197 10.12 -15.63 12.12
N SER A 198 9.29 -14.73 11.58
CA SER A 198 8.21 -14.07 12.34
C SER A 198 7.11 -15.03 12.82
N ALA A 199 6.77 -16.08 12.04
CA ALA A 199 5.78 -17.08 12.45
C ALA A 199 6.17 -17.83 13.73
N ARG A 200 7.49 -17.99 14.00
CA ARG A 200 8.01 -18.68 15.19
C ARG A 200 7.91 -17.84 16.45
N GLN A 201 7.71 -16.52 16.31
CA GLN A 201 7.56 -15.59 17.43
C GLN A 201 6.13 -15.62 18.01
N GLY A 202 5.20 -16.29 17.32
CA GLY A 202 3.82 -16.44 17.76
C GLY A 202 2.90 -15.30 17.34
N PRO A 203 1.68 -15.25 17.90
CA PRO A 203 0.67 -14.28 17.52
C PRO A 203 1.02 -12.82 17.87
N VAL A 204 0.63 -11.88 17.01
CA VAL A 204 0.78 -10.43 17.17
C VAL A 204 -0.59 -9.74 17.18
N SER A 205 -0.74 -8.64 17.93
CA SER A 205 -1.97 -7.83 17.94
C SER A 205 -2.13 -7.02 16.65
N ILE A 206 -3.36 -6.67 16.32
CA ILE A 206 -3.74 -5.82 15.19
C ILE A 206 -4.70 -4.73 15.71
N PRO A 207 -4.30 -3.44 15.74
CA PRO A 207 -2.99 -2.92 15.33
C PRO A 207 -1.85 -3.43 16.22
N ALA A 208 -0.66 -3.50 15.64
CA ALA A 208 0.56 -3.79 16.37
C ALA A 208 1.06 -2.49 17.00
N GLN A 209 1.26 -2.50 18.32
CA GLN A 209 1.70 -1.32 19.05
C GLN A 209 3.04 -0.80 18.49
N GLY A 210 3.09 0.49 18.14
CA GLY A 210 4.30 1.09 17.56
C GLY A 210 4.58 0.69 16.10
N ALA A 211 3.66 0.03 15.41
CA ALA A 211 3.81 -0.25 13.98
C ALA A 211 3.69 1.05 13.17
N ARG A 212 4.81 1.48 12.57
CA ARG A 212 4.91 2.76 11.85
C ARG A 212 5.22 2.62 10.36
N ALA A 213 5.59 1.44 9.87
CA ALA A 213 5.68 1.17 8.44
C ALA A 213 4.81 0.00 8.00
N ILE A 214 4.30 0.05 6.77
CA ILE A 214 3.60 -1.07 6.13
C ILE A 214 4.08 -1.29 4.69
N ILE A 215 3.96 -2.53 4.23
CA ILE A 215 3.94 -2.88 2.81
C ILE A 215 2.50 -3.25 2.47
N ALA A 216 1.93 -2.63 1.45
CA ALA A 216 0.56 -2.88 0.99
C ALA A 216 0.48 -2.91 -0.54
N PRO A 217 -0.43 -3.71 -1.11
CA PRO A 217 -0.58 -3.87 -2.56
C PRO A 217 -1.26 -2.66 -3.21
N HIS A 218 -1.06 -2.52 -4.53
CA HIS A 218 -1.62 -1.44 -5.35
C HIS A 218 -2.27 -1.93 -6.65
N ALA A 219 -2.69 -3.19 -6.73
CA ALA A 219 -3.66 -3.58 -7.75
C ALA A 219 -5.05 -2.93 -7.52
N GLY A 220 -5.95 -3.09 -8.49
CA GLY A 220 -7.34 -2.65 -8.35
C GLY A 220 -8.04 -3.34 -7.16
N TYR A 221 -8.89 -2.59 -6.45
CA TYR A 221 -9.46 -2.99 -5.16
C TYR A 221 -10.31 -4.25 -5.21
N ALA A 222 -10.88 -4.59 -6.37
CA ALA A 222 -11.59 -5.85 -6.55
C ALA A 222 -10.70 -7.10 -6.34
N TYR A 223 -9.38 -6.94 -6.45
CA TYR A 223 -8.40 -8.01 -6.26
C TYR A 223 -7.62 -7.86 -4.95
N SER A 224 -6.97 -6.72 -4.75
CA SER A 224 -6.02 -6.51 -3.65
C SER A 224 -6.60 -5.73 -2.46
N GLY A 225 -7.82 -5.20 -2.59
CA GLY A 225 -8.49 -4.42 -1.54
C GLY A 225 -8.54 -5.15 -0.21
N PRO A 226 -9.05 -6.40 -0.15
CA PRO A 226 -9.06 -7.21 1.07
C PRO A 226 -7.66 -7.44 1.66
N ALA A 227 -6.66 -7.74 0.83
CA ALA A 227 -5.29 -7.92 1.29
C ALA A 227 -4.75 -6.63 1.94
N ALA A 228 -4.90 -5.48 1.27
CA ALA A 228 -4.45 -4.19 1.78
C ALA A 228 -5.00 -3.84 3.16
N ALA A 229 -6.25 -4.24 3.49
CA ALA A 229 -6.83 -4.01 4.80
C ALA A 229 -5.96 -4.53 5.95
N TRP A 230 -5.29 -5.68 5.76
CA TRP A 230 -4.40 -6.27 6.76
C TRP A 230 -3.24 -5.35 7.08
N ALA A 231 -2.61 -4.74 6.06
CA ALA A 231 -1.54 -3.78 6.25
C ALA A 231 -2.05 -2.54 7.02
N TYR A 232 -3.13 -1.92 6.54
CA TYR A 232 -3.67 -0.69 7.12
C TYR A 232 -4.15 -0.87 8.57
N LYS A 233 -4.80 -1.99 8.90
CA LYS A 233 -5.21 -2.34 10.27
C LYS A 233 -4.03 -2.66 11.19
N SER A 234 -2.91 -3.13 10.65
CA SER A 234 -1.71 -3.44 11.45
C SER A 234 -1.00 -2.20 11.97
N MET A 235 -1.11 -1.07 11.25
CA MET A 235 -0.41 0.18 11.57
C MET A 235 -1.04 0.90 12.78
N ASP A 236 -0.21 1.51 13.62
CA ASP A 236 -0.63 2.35 14.74
C ASP A 236 -0.75 3.81 14.29
N TRP A 237 -1.98 4.30 14.21
CA TRP A 237 -2.30 5.65 13.71
C TRP A 237 -2.32 6.71 14.81
N SER A 238 -2.25 6.32 16.09
CA SER A 238 -2.60 7.17 17.23
C SER A 238 -1.76 8.46 17.35
N ASN A 239 -0.48 8.40 16.94
CA ASN A 239 0.47 9.50 17.05
C ASN A 239 0.84 10.13 15.71
N ALA A 240 0.19 9.72 14.61
CA ALA A 240 0.60 10.13 13.28
C ALA A 240 0.44 11.65 13.07
N LYS A 241 1.44 12.26 12.42
CA LYS A 241 1.43 13.64 11.94
C LYS A 241 1.87 13.75 10.49
N ARG A 242 2.65 12.80 9.99
CA ARG A 242 3.04 12.72 8.59
C ARG A 242 3.01 11.30 8.08
N ILE A 243 2.67 11.15 6.80
CA ILE A 243 2.59 9.88 6.10
C ILE A 243 3.48 9.96 4.87
N PHE A 244 4.63 9.30 4.91
CA PHE A 244 5.48 9.07 3.76
C PHE A 244 4.87 7.94 2.93
N LEU A 245 4.52 8.24 1.68
CA LEU A 245 3.94 7.26 0.77
C LEU A 245 4.92 7.04 -0.38
N LEU A 246 5.58 5.89 -0.39
CA LEU A 246 6.56 5.52 -1.40
C LEU A 246 5.93 4.49 -2.35
N GLY A 247 5.97 4.75 -3.64
CA GLY A 247 5.48 3.80 -4.64
C GLY A 247 6.31 3.76 -5.92
N PRO A 248 6.32 2.63 -6.64
CA PRO A 248 7.10 2.50 -7.86
C PRO A 248 6.51 3.35 -8.99
N SER A 249 7.33 3.71 -9.98
CA SER A 249 6.83 4.25 -11.24
C SER A 249 6.59 3.16 -12.28
N HIS A 250 5.40 3.18 -12.89
CA HIS A 250 5.01 2.27 -13.96
C HIS A 250 5.05 2.90 -15.35
N HIS A 251 4.83 4.22 -15.41
CA HIS A 251 4.61 4.94 -16.68
C HIS A 251 5.72 5.93 -17.02
N TYR A 252 6.48 6.38 -16.02
CA TYR A 252 7.52 7.38 -16.19
C TYR A 252 8.89 6.77 -15.93
N TYR A 253 9.79 6.86 -16.90
CA TYR A 253 11.15 6.38 -16.72
C TYR A 253 11.92 7.39 -15.86
N LEU A 254 12.26 7.00 -14.64
CA LEU A 254 13.15 7.72 -13.75
C LEU A 254 14.12 6.74 -13.08
N THR A 255 15.36 7.18 -12.85
CA THR A 255 16.41 6.38 -12.19
C THR A 255 16.62 6.76 -10.72
N GLY A 256 15.97 7.84 -10.27
CA GLY A 256 15.95 8.31 -8.88
C GLY A 256 14.54 8.25 -8.31
N ALA A 257 14.10 9.36 -7.72
CA ALA A 257 12.75 9.52 -7.22
C ALA A 257 12.17 10.89 -7.59
N ALA A 258 10.85 11.00 -7.57
CA ALA A 258 10.10 12.21 -7.87
C ALA A 258 9.04 12.46 -6.80
N THR A 259 8.60 13.71 -6.66
CA THR A 259 7.49 14.08 -5.77
C THR A 259 6.50 15.00 -6.49
N THR A 260 5.35 15.21 -5.86
CA THR A 260 4.26 16.00 -6.42
C THR A 260 4.54 17.51 -6.39
N SER A 261 3.89 18.22 -7.30
CA SER A 261 3.77 19.69 -7.29
C SER A 261 2.42 20.17 -6.73
N HIS A 262 1.51 19.26 -6.38
CA HIS A 262 0.17 19.56 -5.87
C HIS A 262 0.17 19.81 -4.36
N GLY A 263 -0.82 20.57 -3.89
CA GLY A 263 -1.08 20.76 -2.46
C GLY A 263 -2.08 19.77 -1.87
N TYR A 264 -2.84 19.08 -2.72
CA TYR A 264 -3.82 18.08 -2.33
C TYR A 264 -3.88 16.93 -3.32
N TYR A 265 -4.18 15.73 -2.81
CA TYR A 265 -4.55 14.57 -3.61
C TYR A 265 -6.02 14.23 -3.35
N ALA A 266 -6.85 14.23 -4.40
CA ALA A 266 -8.27 13.93 -4.27
C ALA A 266 -8.54 12.42 -4.16
N THR A 267 -9.61 12.07 -3.44
CA THR A 267 -10.24 10.74 -3.47
C THR A 267 -11.76 10.92 -3.50
N PRO A 268 -12.54 9.88 -3.85
CA PRO A 268 -14.00 9.92 -3.71
C PRO A 268 -14.51 10.17 -2.28
N LEU A 269 -13.69 9.90 -1.26
CA LEU A 269 -14.06 10.10 0.15
C LEU A 269 -13.84 11.55 0.58
N GLY A 270 -12.78 12.17 0.06
CA GLY A 270 -12.35 13.55 0.26
C GLY A 270 -10.88 13.74 -0.13
N ALA A 271 -10.38 14.97 -0.04
CA ALA A 271 -8.99 15.30 -0.38
C ALA A 271 -8.03 15.08 0.80
N LEU A 272 -6.82 14.59 0.52
CA LEU A 272 -5.71 14.48 1.45
C LEU A 272 -4.75 15.65 1.22
N LYS A 273 -4.33 16.30 2.31
CA LYS A 273 -3.42 17.45 2.25
C LYS A 273 -1.97 16.99 2.16
N ILE A 274 -1.22 17.58 1.23
CA ILE A 274 0.22 17.36 1.09
C ILE A 274 0.98 18.25 2.09
N ASP A 275 2.04 17.72 2.71
CA ASP A 275 3.04 18.53 3.40
C ASP A 275 3.90 19.26 2.35
N THR A 276 3.36 20.35 1.78
CA THR A 276 4.03 21.07 0.71
C THR A 276 5.35 21.70 1.14
N GLN A 277 5.50 22.02 2.43
CA GLN A 277 6.75 22.51 2.96
C GLN A 277 7.81 21.39 2.90
N LEU A 278 7.54 20.25 3.54
CA LEU A 278 8.49 19.14 3.57
C LEU A 278 8.75 18.56 2.18
N THR A 279 7.73 18.41 1.33
CA THR A 279 7.93 17.93 -0.05
C THR A 279 8.80 18.87 -0.89
N ASN A 280 8.76 20.18 -0.66
CA ASN A 280 9.68 21.13 -1.30
C ASN A 280 11.11 21.01 -0.76
N GLU A 281 11.25 20.83 0.56
CA GLU A 281 12.53 20.64 1.23
C GLU A 281 13.22 19.37 0.73
N ILE A 282 12.56 18.22 0.81
CA ILE A 282 13.14 16.94 0.35
C ILE A 282 13.37 16.92 -1.17
N ALA A 283 12.53 17.58 -1.98
CA ALA A 283 12.77 17.65 -3.41
C ALA A 283 14.10 18.34 -3.73
N LYS A 284 14.40 19.42 -3.02
CA LYS A 284 15.66 20.14 -3.17
C LYS A 284 16.84 19.38 -2.59
N GLU A 285 16.70 18.87 -1.37
CA GLU A 285 17.79 18.23 -0.63
C GLU A 285 18.17 16.88 -1.24
N TRP A 286 17.18 16.06 -1.60
CA TRP A 286 17.39 14.71 -2.12
C TRP A 286 17.60 14.71 -3.63
N GLY A 287 17.33 15.84 -4.30
CA GLY A 287 17.36 15.97 -5.76
C GLY A 287 16.22 15.21 -6.43
N LEU A 288 15.01 15.27 -5.86
CA LEU A 288 13.84 14.64 -6.46
C LEU A 288 13.31 15.45 -7.64
N GLU A 289 12.92 14.76 -8.71
CA GLU A 289 12.19 15.38 -9.81
C GLU A 289 10.81 15.86 -9.34
N ARG A 290 10.25 16.88 -10.00
CA ARG A 290 8.87 17.33 -9.76
C ARG A 290 8.00 16.77 -10.87
N MET A 291 7.03 15.95 -10.48
CA MET A 291 6.05 15.42 -11.42
C MET A 291 5.20 16.58 -11.96
N ASN A 292 5.07 16.63 -13.29
CA ASN A 292 4.01 17.42 -13.91
C ASN A 292 2.66 16.71 -13.70
N GLN A 293 1.56 17.39 -14.02
CA GLN A 293 0.23 16.85 -13.80
C GLN A 293 0.00 15.51 -14.52
N ASP A 294 0.40 15.40 -15.79
CA ASP A 294 0.19 14.18 -16.58
C ASP A 294 0.93 12.97 -16.00
N VAL A 295 2.17 13.15 -15.54
CA VAL A 295 2.96 12.09 -14.90
C VAL A 295 2.33 11.68 -13.57
N ASP A 296 1.94 12.66 -12.75
CA ASP A 296 1.37 12.43 -11.42
C ASP A 296 0.02 11.70 -11.53
N GLU A 297 -0.86 12.16 -12.42
CA GLU A 297 -2.20 11.60 -12.64
C GLU A 297 -2.18 10.28 -13.44
N ALA A 298 -1.14 10.00 -14.21
CA ALA A 298 -0.98 8.69 -14.87
C ALA A 298 -0.51 7.59 -13.90
N GLU A 299 0.20 7.93 -12.84
CA GLU A 299 0.71 6.94 -11.88
C GLU A 299 -0.39 6.47 -10.92
N HIS A 300 -0.54 5.15 -10.75
CA HIS A 300 -1.56 4.56 -9.89
C HIS A 300 -0.99 4.01 -8.59
N SER A 301 0.32 3.75 -8.52
CA SER A 301 0.95 3.09 -7.36
C SER A 301 0.78 3.89 -6.07
N LEU A 302 0.79 5.23 -6.14
CA LEU A 302 0.48 6.11 -5.02
C LEU A 302 -1.03 6.22 -4.79
N GLU A 303 -1.81 6.36 -5.87
CA GLU A 303 -3.25 6.59 -5.79
C GLU A 303 -4.02 5.47 -5.08
N MET A 304 -3.60 4.21 -5.27
CA MET A 304 -4.27 3.06 -4.65
C MET A 304 -4.20 3.06 -3.13
N HIS A 305 -3.31 3.84 -2.53
CA HIS A 305 -3.24 4.00 -1.08
C HIS A 305 -4.13 5.11 -0.54
N LEU A 306 -4.55 6.07 -1.37
CA LEU A 306 -5.21 7.29 -0.91
C LEU A 306 -6.59 7.02 -0.28
N PRO A 307 -7.48 6.19 -0.85
CA PRO A 307 -8.76 5.89 -0.19
C PRO A 307 -8.58 5.19 1.16
N TYR A 308 -7.65 4.25 1.26
CA TYR A 308 -7.33 3.59 2.53
C TYR A 308 -6.75 4.55 3.56
N ILE A 309 -5.81 5.42 3.17
CA ILE A 309 -5.27 6.47 4.04
C ILE A 309 -6.41 7.35 4.54
N TYR A 310 -7.24 7.89 3.64
CA TYR A 310 -8.38 8.73 4.02
C TYR A 310 -9.31 7.99 5.01
N LYS A 311 -9.60 6.72 4.74
CA LYS A 311 -10.46 5.91 5.61
C LYS A 311 -9.84 5.74 7.00
N MET A 312 -8.57 5.37 7.09
CA MET A 312 -7.89 5.21 8.37
C MET A 312 -7.83 6.52 9.15
N LEU A 313 -7.58 7.66 8.48
CA LEU A 313 -7.63 8.96 9.12
C LEU A 313 -9.01 9.28 9.67
N SER A 314 -10.08 9.02 8.90
CA SER A 314 -11.46 9.26 9.35
C SER A 314 -11.89 8.40 10.55
N LEU A 315 -11.27 7.23 10.73
CA LEU A 315 -11.56 6.31 11.84
C LEU A 315 -10.76 6.64 13.10
N ASN A 316 -9.54 7.16 12.95
CA ASN A 316 -8.60 7.35 14.07
C ASN A 316 -8.51 8.81 14.56
N PHE A 317 -8.93 9.78 13.76
CA PHE A 317 -8.84 11.20 14.09
C PHE A 317 -10.23 11.83 14.14
N LYS A 318 -10.44 12.69 15.13
CA LYS A 318 -11.71 13.43 15.24
C LYS A 318 -11.84 14.44 14.08
N PRO A 319 -13.06 14.78 13.65
CA PRO A 319 -13.29 15.72 12.54
C PRO A 319 -12.68 17.12 12.73
N ASP A 320 -12.46 17.54 13.98
CA ASP A 320 -11.90 18.84 14.37
C ASP A 320 -10.39 18.82 14.58
N GLN A 321 -9.75 17.65 14.52
CA GLN A 321 -8.30 17.51 14.67
C GLN A 321 -7.58 17.68 13.31
N PRO A 322 -6.40 18.31 13.29
CA PRO A 322 -5.58 18.32 12.09
C PRO A 322 -5.19 16.90 11.73
N TRP A 323 -5.50 16.50 10.49
CA TRP A 323 -5.09 15.20 9.96
C TRP A 323 -3.59 15.18 9.64
N PRO A 324 -2.94 14.01 9.73
CA PRO A 324 -1.59 13.80 9.23
C PRO A 324 -1.43 14.25 7.77
N LEU A 325 -0.30 14.90 7.48
CA LEU A 325 0.00 15.38 6.13
C LEU A 325 0.71 14.32 5.30
N LEU A 326 0.43 14.29 3.99
CA LEU A 326 0.98 13.30 3.07
C LEU A 326 2.29 13.80 2.43
N VAL A 327 3.27 12.90 2.29
CA VAL A 327 4.54 13.12 1.58
C VAL A 327 4.67 12.04 0.49
N PRO A 328 4.12 12.27 -0.73
CA PRO A 328 4.18 11.31 -1.83
C PRO A 328 5.56 11.29 -2.48
N ILE A 329 6.13 10.11 -2.66
CA ILE A 329 7.44 9.89 -3.28
C ILE A 329 7.31 8.74 -4.28
N MET A 330 7.41 9.06 -5.56
CA MET A 330 7.48 8.06 -6.62
C MET A 330 8.94 7.62 -6.80
N VAL A 331 9.22 6.34 -6.65
CA VAL A 331 10.56 5.74 -6.77
C VAL A 331 10.68 5.04 -8.11
N GLY A 332 11.77 5.30 -8.84
CA GLY A 332 11.99 4.74 -10.15
C GLY A 332 12.72 3.42 -10.19
N ASN A 333 13.31 3.15 -11.36
CA ASN A 333 14.19 2.01 -11.58
C ASN A 333 15.60 2.36 -11.08
N THR A 334 15.81 2.18 -9.77
CA THR A 334 17.03 2.58 -9.06
C THR A 334 18.13 1.51 -9.11
N SER A 335 19.38 1.94 -8.90
CA SER A 335 20.49 1.04 -8.55
C SER A 335 20.57 0.81 -7.05
N PRO A 336 21.28 -0.23 -6.56
CA PRO A 336 21.53 -0.43 -5.13
C PRO A 336 22.14 0.80 -4.44
N SER A 337 23.10 1.46 -5.10
CA SER A 337 23.72 2.70 -4.60
C SER A 337 22.75 3.87 -4.54
N THR A 338 21.77 3.93 -5.46
CA THR A 338 20.72 4.96 -5.44
C THR A 338 19.73 4.70 -4.31
N GLU A 339 19.36 3.43 -4.06
CA GLU A 339 18.52 3.04 -2.93
C GLU A 339 19.19 3.35 -1.60
N GLN A 340 20.48 3.05 -1.46
CA GLN A 340 21.27 3.44 -0.28
C GLN A 340 21.31 4.95 -0.08
N LYS A 341 21.55 5.73 -1.14
CA LYS A 341 21.54 7.19 -1.07
C LYS A 341 20.17 7.72 -0.61
N LEU A 342 19.09 7.28 -1.23
CA LEU A 342 17.73 7.67 -0.85
C LEU A 342 17.39 7.19 0.57
N GLY A 343 17.85 5.99 0.95
CA GLY A 343 17.69 5.42 2.28
C GLY A 343 18.37 6.27 3.34
N SER A 344 19.63 6.68 3.15
CA SER A 344 20.33 7.58 4.06
C SER A 344 19.68 8.96 4.20
N LEU A 345 18.97 9.41 3.17
CA LEU A 345 18.21 10.66 3.20
C LEU A 345 16.85 10.50 3.91
N LEU A 346 16.24 9.31 3.81
CA LEU A 346 15.00 8.96 4.51
C LEU A 346 15.24 8.62 5.99
N SER A 347 16.40 8.06 6.34
CA SER A 347 16.70 7.53 7.68
C SER A 347 16.48 8.53 8.83
N PRO A 348 16.77 9.85 8.70
CA PRO A 348 16.52 10.81 9.78
C PRO A 348 15.03 10.98 10.12
N HIS A 349 14.13 10.55 9.24
CA HIS A 349 12.69 10.58 9.49
C HIS A 349 12.18 9.35 10.25
N LEU A 350 12.94 8.26 10.32
CA LEU A 350 12.53 7.01 10.96
C LEU A 350 12.39 7.12 12.49
N PRO A 351 13.28 7.80 13.24
CA PRO A 351 13.17 7.90 14.70
C PRO A 351 11.97 8.73 15.20
N ASP A 352 11.42 9.62 14.38
CA ASP A 352 10.27 10.45 14.78
C ASP A 352 9.00 9.56 14.88
N PRO A 353 8.45 9.34 16.08
CA PRO A 353 7.32 8.43 16.30
C PRO A 353 6.01 8.93 15.66
N SER A 354 5.99 10.16 15.14
CA SER A 354 4.83 10.73 14.44
C SER A 354 4.85 10.53 12.92
N ASN A 355 5.92 9.94 12.37
CA ASN A 355 6.01 9.60 10.96
C ASN A 355 5.55 8.16 10.71
N LEU A 356 4.67 8.00 9.73
CA LEU A 356 4.24 6.73 9.16
C LEU A 356 4.84 6.54 7.76
N PHE A 357 5.13 5.29 7.39
CA PHE A 357 5.72 4.93 6.09
C PHE A 357 4.86 3.87 5.40
N ILE A 358 4.30 4.20 4.25
CA ILE A 358 3.50 3.29 3.43
C ILE A 358 4.31 2.96 2.19
N ILE A 359 4.66 1.70 2.04
CA ILE A 359 5.43 1.18 0.91
C ILE A 359 4.47 0.41 -0.01
N SER A 360 4.29 0.96 -1.20
CA SER A 360 3.38 0.44 -2.22
C SER A 360 4.05 -0.67 -3.02
N SER A 361 3.57 -1.91 -2.91
CA SER A 361 4.09 -3.04 -3.68
C SER A 361 3.09 -4.18 -3.82
N ASP A 362 2.81 -4.57 -5.07
CA ASP A 362 2.45 -5.94 -5.40
C ASP A 362 3.72 -6.83 -5.44
N PHE A 363 3.52 -8.15 -5.43
CA PHE A 363 4.59 -9.16 -5.48
C PHE A 363 4.59 -9.83 -6.87
N CYS A 364 4.86 -11.13 -7.00
CA CYS A 364 5.05 -11.77 -8.31
C CYS A 364 3.94 -11.49 -9.33
N HIS A 365 4.31 -10.90 -10.46
CA HIS A 365 3.53 -10.81 -11.69
C HIS A 365 3.90 -11.98 -12.59
N TRP A 366 3.24 -13.12 -12.40
CA TRP A 366 3.55 -14.35 -13.12
C TRP A 366 2.73 -14.50 -14.40
N GLY A 367 3.39 -14.87 -15.49
CA GLY A 367 2.78 -15.28 -16.75
C GLY A 367 3.49 -14.71 -17.97
N SER A 368 3.21 -15.29 -19.14
CA SER A 368 3.84 -14.86 -20.40
C SER A 368 3.58 -13.39 -20.73
N ARG A 369 2.43 -12.83 -20.32
CA ARG A 369 2.11 -11.39 -20.52
C ARG A 369 3.04 -10.45 -19.76
N PHE A 370 3.65 -10.93 -18.67
CA PHE A 370 4.63 -10.20 -17.87
C PHE A 370 6.06 -10.56 -18.25
N ARG A 371 6.25 -11.48 -19.21
CA ARG A 371 7.54 -12.04 -19.59
C ARG A 371 8.28 -12.68 -18.41
N TYR A 372 7.52 -13.21 -17.44
CA TYR A 372 8.05 -13.87 -16.26
C TYR A 372 7.31 -15.19 -16.04
N THR A 373 7.99 -16.31 -16.31
CA THR A 373 7.44 -17.67 -16.16
C THR A 373 8.39 -18.56 -15.37
N TYR A 374 9.08 -17.98 -14.39
CA TYR A 374 9.95 -18.70 -13.47
C TYR A 374 9.19 -19.81 -12.77
N TYR A 375 9.82 -20.98 -12.65
CA TYR A 375 9.28 -22.13 -11.96
C TYR A 375 10.41 -22.91 -11.31
N GLN A 376 10.21 -23.27 -10.05
CA GLN A 376 11.11 -24.11 -9.29
C GLN A 376 10.27 -25.05 -8.39
N ALA A 377 10.37 -26.35 -8.66
CA ALA A 377 9.84 -27.38 -7.79
C ALA A 377 10.85 -27.75 -6.69
N PRO A 378 10.41 -28.28 -5.53
CA PRO A 378 11.31 -28.74 -4.48
C PRO A 378 12.31 -29.77 -5.03
N ASN A 379 13.59 -29.63 -4.68
CA ASN A 379 14.68 -30.49 -5.14
C ASN A 379 14.96 -30.47 -6.66
N HIS A 380 14.42 -29.49 -7.38
CA HIS A 380 14.71 -29.28 -8.81
C HIS A 380 15.40 -27.94 -9.04
N SER A 381 16.23 -27.87 -10.08
CA SER A 381 16.81 -26.61 -10.54
C SER A 381 15.73 -25.67 -11.08
N PRO A 382 15.90 -24.34 -10.91
CA PRO A 382 14.96 -23.37 -11.44
C PRO A 382 14.95 -23.38 -12.97
N GLN A 383 13.79 -23.08 -13.56
CA GLN A 383 13.62 -22.99 -15.01
C GLN A 383 12.64 -21.89 -15.40
N ILE A 384 12.79 -21.37 -16.63
CA ILE A 384 11.79 -20.51 -17.26
C ILE A 384 10.88 -21.39 -18.11
N LEU A 385 9.60 -21.49 -17.73
CA LEU A 385 8.65 -22.32 -18.44
C LEU A 385 8.37 -21.79 -19.85
N ARG A 386 8.36 -22.70 -20.82
CA ARG A 386 7.99 -22.49 -22.23
C ARG A 386 6.86 -23.43 -22.61
N SER A 387 6.22 -23.24 -23.76
CA SER A 387 5.10 -24.07 -24.22
C SER A 387 5.38 -25.59 -24.22
N SER A 388 6.65 -25.98 -24.34
CA SER A 388 7.11 -27.38 -24.30
C SER A 388 7.51 -27.88 -22.91
N SER A 389 7.55 -27.02 -21.89
CA SER A 389 7.94 -27.39 -20.53
C SER A 389 6.91 -28.31 -19.88
N SER A 390 7.39 -29.30 -19.14
CA SER A 390 6.55 -30.17 -18.31
C SER A 390 6.55 -29.67 -16.87
N VAL A 391 5.36 -29.61 -16.26
CA VAL A 391 5.17 -29.22 -14.85
C VAL A 391 4.64 -30.45 -14.08
N PRO A 392 5.34 -30.92 -13.03
CA PRO A 392 4.83 -31.96 -12.15
C PRO A 392 3.46 -31.63 -11.57
N LYS A 393 2.50 -32.57 -11.69
CA LYS A 393 1.16 -32.42 -11.09
C LYS A 393 1.19 -32.28 -9.56
N SER A 394 2.21 -32.85 -8.92
CA SER A 394 2.41 -32.78 -7.47
C SER A 394 2.87 -31.39 -6.98
N TYR A 395 3.33 -30.53 -7.89
CA TYR A 395 3.80 -29.19 -7.54
C TYR A 395 3.41 -28.19 -8.63
N PRO A 396 2.13 -27.76 -8.67
CA PRO A 396 1.61 -26.88 -9.70
C PRO A 396 2.30 -25.52 -9.68
N ILE A 397 2.17 -24.76 -10.77
CA ILE A 397 2.90 -23.50 -10.97
C ILE A 397 2.67 -22.51 -9.83
N HIS A 398 1.42 -22.40 -9.35
CA HIS A 398 1.09 -21.50 -8.27
C HIS A 398 1.82 -21.81 -6.96
N GLU A 399 2.17 -23.06 -6.67
CA GLU A 399 2.98 -23.41 -5.49
C GLU A 399 4.42 -22.89 -5.63
N SER A 400 4.99 -22.94 -6.83
CA SER A 400 6.28 -22.30 -7.11
C SER A 400 6.21 -20.78 -6.97
N ILE A 401 5.13 -20.14 -7.43
CA ILE A 401 4.93 -18.70 -7.26
C ILE A 401 4.91 -18.36 -5.76
N ALA A 402 4.13 -19.10 -4.97
CA ALA A 402 4.03 -18.89 -3.53
C ALA A 402 5.39 -19.10 -2.83
N ALA A 403 6.16 -20.11 -3.22
CA ALA A 403 7.48 -20.34 -2.67
C ALA A 403 8.47 -19.21 -2.98
N VAL A 404 8.47 -18.65 -4.19
CA VAL A 404 9.34 -17.53 -4.58
C VAL A 404 8.92 -16.24 -3.87
N ASP A 405 7.63 -15.94 -3.81
CA ASP A 405 7.14 -14.79 -3.04
C ASP A 405 7.48 -14.93 -1.55
N LYS A 406 7.39 -16.14 -1.01
CA LYS A 406 7.77 -16.45 0.35
C LYS A 406 9.25 -16.22 0.62
N GLN A 407 10.13 -16.56 -0.32
CA GLN A 407 11.55 -16.22 -0.25
C GLN A 407 11.78 -14.70 -0.29
N SER A 408 11.06 -13.97 -1.17
CA SER A 408 11.12 -12.50 -1.19
C SER A 408 10.66 -11.90 0.14
N MET A 409 9.55 -12.40 0.71
CA MET A 409 9.06 -11.97 2.03
C MET A 409 10.11 -12.23 3.12
N ASP A 410 10.68 -13.44 3.17
CA ASP A 410 11.67 -13.80 4.19
C ASP A 410 12.96 -12.97 4.06
N ALA A 411 13.38 -12.61 2.83
CA ALA A 411 14.52 -11.72 2.60
C ALA A 411 14.23 -10.27 3.04
N VAL A 412 12.98 -9.81 2.92
CA VAL A 412 12.57 -8.52 3.51
C VAL A 412 12.52 -8.59 5.04
N GLU A 413 12.03 -9.71 5.60
CA GLU A 413 12.00 -9.92 7.06
C GLU A 413 13.40 -10.06 7.67
N SER A 414 14.44 -10.36 6.90
CA SER A 414 15.81 -10.43 7.42
C SER A 414 16.36 -9.06 7.82
N GLY A 415 15.73 -7.98 7.34
CA GLY A 415 16.18 -6.62 7.57
C GLY A 415 17.42 -6.23 6.76
N SER A 416 17.95 -7.13 5.91
CA SER A 416 19.12 -6.85 5.08
C SER A 416 18.72 -6.42 3.68
N HIS A 417 19.02 -5.16 3.33
CA HIS A 417 18.80 -4.62 1.98
C HIS A 417 19.48 -5.47 0.91
N ASN A 418 20.73 -5.87 1.16
CA ASN A 418 21.51 -6.69 0.24
C ASN A 418 20.95 -8.11 0.06
N GLU A 419 20.41 -8.72 1.12
CA GLU A 419 19.78 -10.04 1.02
C GLU A 419 18.51 -10.00 0.15
N PHE A 420 17.69 -8.96 0.31
CA PHE A 420 16.52 -8.75 -0.54
C PHE A 420 16.90 -8.51 -2.00
N LEU A 421 17.90 -7.66 -2.27
CA LEU A 421 18.41 -7.43 -3.62
C LEU A 421 18.89 -8.72 -4.28
N LYS A 422 19.69 -9.51 -3.56
CA LYS A 422 20.19 -10.79 -4.03
C LYS A 422 19.05 -11.76 -4.35
N GLN A 423 18.04 -11.86 -3.49
CA GLN A 423 16.89 -12.73 -3.71
C GLN A 423 16.14 -12.36 -4.99
N VAL A 424 15.90 -11.06 -5.21
CA VAL A 424 15.20 -10.56 -6.41
C VAL A 424 16.04 -10.78 -7.67
N GLU A 425 17.36 -10.59 -7.59
CA GLU A 425 18.29 -10.84 -8.70
C GLU A 425 18.34 -12.32 -9.08
N GLU A 426 18.47 -13.23 -8.10
CA GLU A 426 18.59 -14.67 -8.34
C GLU A 426 17.31 -15.28 -8.92
N THR A 427 16.14 -14.82 -8.48
CA THR A 427 14.84 -15.36 -8.91
C THR A 427 14.23 -14.59 -10.07
N GLY A 428 14.69 -13.36 -10.32
CA GLY A 428 14.06 -12.41 -11.22
C GLY A 428 12.63 -12.03 -10.80
N ASN A 429 12.25 -12.24 -9.52
CA ASN A 429 10.87 -12.04 -9.07
C ASN A 429 10.40 -10.61 -9.41
N THR A 430 9.19 -10.52 -9.94
CA THR A 430 8.64 -9.27 -10.51
C THR A 430 7.94 -8.41 -9.46
N VAL A 431 8.54 -8.28 -8.28
CA VAL A 431 8.06 -7.40 -7.20
C VAL A 431 8.12 -5.95 -7.70
N CYS A 432 6.97 -5.35 -7.96
CA CYS A 432 6.90 -4.02 -8.61
C CYS A 432 7.45 -2.92 -7.70
N GLY A 433 7.20 -3.00 -6.39
CA GLY A 433 7.70 -2.08 -5.37
C GLY A 433 9.06 -2.47 -4.79
N ARG A 434 9.86 -3.30 -5.47
CA ARG A 434 11.21 -3.70 -4.98
C ARG A 434 12.09 -2.50 -4.63
N HIS A 435 11.98 -1.40 -5.39
CA HIS A 435 12.78 -0.20 -5.18
C HIS A 435 12.30 0.61 -3.96
N PRO A 436 11.00 0.95 -3.80
CA PRO A 436 10.47 1.47 -2.55
C PRO A 436 10.80 0.64 -1.30
N ILE A 437 10.67 -0.69 -1.39
CA ILE A 437 11.04 -1.60 -0.30
C ILE A 437 12.54 -1.47 0.00
N GLY A 438 13.39 -1.53 -1.03
CA GLY A 438 14.84 -1.38 -0.91
C GLY A 438 15.27 -0.05 -0.29
N VAL A 439 14.63 1.07 -0.69
CA VAL A 439 14.88 2.40 -0.09
C VAL A 439 14.58 2.40 1.40
N LEU A 440 13.45 1.84 1.84
CA LEU A 440 13.13 1.79 3.27
C LEU A 440 14.07 0.84 4.03
N MET A 441 14.41 -0.33 3.46
CA MET A 441 15.37 -1.25 4.08
C MET A 441 16.75 -0.60 4.25
N ALA A 442 17.24 0.08 3.22
CA ALA A 442 18.48 0.84 3.29
C ALA A 442 18.39 2.01 4.29
N ALA A 443 17.22 2.64 4.44
CA ALA A 443 17.00 3.67 5.46
C ALA A 443 17.09 3.10 6.88
N VAL A 444 16.52 1.92 7.12
CA VAL A 444 16.62 1.21 8.41
C VAL A 444 18.08 0.86 8.72
N GLU A 445 18.83 0.32 7.76
CA GLU A 445 20.26 0.01 7.91
C GLU A 445 21.11 1.26 8.17
N ALA A 446 20.77 2.40 7.56
CA ALA A 446 21.47 3.67 7.73
C ALA A 446 21.03 4.45 8.98
N CYS A 447 19.99 4.02 9.70
CA CYS A 447 19.46 4.75 10.84
C CYS A 447 20.23 4.42 12.11
N GLU A 448 20.92 5.42 12.67
CA GLU A 448 21.54 5.31 13.98
C GLU A 448 20.47 5.27 15.09
N GLY A 449 20.72 4.49 16.14
CA GLY A 449 19.87 4.49 17.34
C GLY A 449 18.60 3.64 17.26
N LEU A 450 18.35 2.91 16.17
CA LEU A 450 17.32 1.88 16.15
C LEU A 450 17.74 0.66 16.99
N GLU A 451 16.86 0.21 17.89
CA GLU A 451 17.09 -1.01 18.67
C GLU A 451 17.03 -2.26 17.77
N GLY A 452 17.64 -3.36 18.23
CA GLY A 452 17.68 -4.61 17.47
C GLY A 452 16.29 -5.11 17.09
N GLY A 453 16.01 -5.16 15.79
CA GLY A 453 14.72 -5.60 15.25
C GLY A 453 13.76 -4.49 14.84
N ALA A 454 14.03 -3.23 15.21
CA ALA A 454 13.22 -2.10 14.77
C ALA A 454 13.32 -1.91 13.25
N GLY A 455 12.20 -1.58 12.61
CA GLY A 455 12.10 -1.44 11.16
C GLY A 455 12.08 -2.75 10.37
N MET A 456 12.25 -3.91 11.01
CA MET A 456 12.10 -5.21 10.35
C MET A 456 10.63 -5.54 10.12
N PHE A 457 10.28 -5.86 8.87
CA PHE A 457 8.91 -6.21 8.49
C PHE A 457 8.49 -7.58 9.01
N ARG A 458 7.19 -7.71 9.25
CA ARG A 458 6.50 -8.97 9.53
C ARG A 458 5.32 -9.07 8.58
N PHE A 459 5.34 -10.06 7.70
CA PHE A 459 4.22 -10.29 6.79
C PHE A 459 3.05 -10.94 7.53
N VAL A 460 1.83 -10.50 7.26
CA VAL A 460 0.59 -10.98 7.92
C VAL A 460 -0.43 -11.53 6.94
N ARG A 461 -0.29 -11.25 5.65
CA ARG A 461 -1.22 -11.71 4.62
C ARG A 461 -0.51 -11.96 3.30
N TYR A 462 -0.92 -13.04 2.62
CA TYR A 462 -0.51 -13.37 1.26
C TYR A 462 -1.73 -13.85 0.48
N GLU A 463 -1.96 -13.26 -0.69
CA GLU A 463 -3.04 -13.59 -1.60
C GLU A 463 -2.53 -13.61 -3.05
N ARG A 464 -3.31 -14.22 -3.94
CA ARG A 464 -3.03 -14.26 -5.38
C ARG A 464 -4.32 -13.96 -6.14
N SER A 465 -4.24 -13.21 -7.22
CA SER A 465 -5.40 -12.90 -8.08
C SER A 465 -6.08 -14.16 -8.62
N SER A 466 -5.32 -15.24 -8.83
CA SER A 466 -5.78 -16.55 -9.26
C SER A 466 -4.70 -17.61 -9.05
N LEU A 467 -5.10 -18.88 -8.97
CA LEU A 467 -4.16 -20.01 -8.98
C LEU A 467 -3.82 -20.36 -10.43
N VAL A 468 -2.55 -20.21 -10.78
CA VAL A 468 -1.99 -20.57 -12.09
C VAL A 468 -1.82 -22.09 -12.17
N GLU A 469 -2.44 -22.71 -13.17
CA GLU A 469 -2.34 -24.16 -13.42
C GLU A 469 -1.61 -24.46 -14.75
N SER A 470 -1.55 -23.50 -15.66
CA SER A 470 -0.92 -23.63 -16.97
C SER A 470 -0.21 -22.35 -17.42
N LEU A 471 0.63 -22.47 -18.45
CA LEU A 471 1.32 -21.32 -19.06
C LEU A 471 0.42 -20.30 -19.75
N ARG A 472 -0.85 -20.66 -19.99
CA ARG A 472 -1.84 -19.71 -20.54
C ARG A 472 -2.42 -18.80 -19.48
N ASP A 473 -2.26 -19.18 -18.21
CA ASP A 473 -2.74 -18.41 -17.07
C ASP A 473 -1.73 -17.32 -16.70
N SER A 474 -2.18 -16.38 -15.87
CA SER A 474 -1.32 -15.37 -15.25
C SER A 474 -1.90 -14.99 -13.90
N SER A 475 -1.07 -14.55 -12.98
CA SER A 475 -1.51 -14.06 -11.68
C SER A 475 -0.65 -12.89 -11.22
N VAL A 476 -1.18 -12.12 -10.28
CA VAL A 476 -0.43 -11.16 -9.47
C VAL A 476 -0.58 -11.57 -8.00
N SER A 477 0.51 -11.52 -7.26
CA SER A 477 0.53 -11.79 -5.82
C SER A 477 0.41 -10.51 -5.00
N TYR A 478 -0.27 -10.59 -3.87
CA TYR A 478 -0.52 -9.48 -2.95
C TYR A 478 -0.04 -9.86 -1.56
N CYS A 479 0.73 -8.98 -0.94
CA CYS A 479 1.28 -9.18 0.39
C CYS A 479 0.89 -8.03 1.29
N SER A 480 0.82 -8.28 2.60
CA SER A 480 0.70 -7.22 3.60
C SER A 480 1.66 -7.46 4.72
N ALA A 481 2.38 -6.42 5.11
CA ALA A 481 3.34 -6.46 6.20
C ALA A 481 3.29 -5.17 7.01
N PHE A 482 3.79 -5.24 8.24
CA PHE A 482 4.03 -4.08 9.09
C PHE A 482 5.43 -4.16 9.73
N ALA A 483 5.99 -3.02 10.11
CA ALA A 483 7.22 -2.94 10.90
C ALA A 483 7.02 -1.99 12.10
N VAL A 484 7.59 -2.39 13.23
CA VAL A 484 7.57 -1.65 14.50
C VAL A 484 8.90 -0.93 14.66
N PHE A 485 8.87 0.29 15.20
CA PHE A 485 10.06 1.11 15.40
C PHE A 485 10.10 1.75 16.78
#